data_AF-A0A3D4B0H9-F1
#
_entry.id   AF-A0A3D4B0H9-F1
#
_cell.length_a   1.000
_cell.length_b   1.000
_cell.length_c   1.000
_cell.angle_alpha   90.00
_cell.angle_beta   90.00
_cell.angle_gamma   90.00
#
_symmetry.space_group_name_H-M   'P 1'
#
loop_
_entity.id
_entity.type
_entity.pdbx_description
1 polymer ?
#
loop_
_entity_poly.entity_id
_entity_poly.type
_entity_poly.pdbx_seq_one_letter_code
_entity_poly.pdbx_strand_id
1 'polypeptide(L)'
;PYFNQINVPLGIFLLFMTGVGPLLAWRRTSVESLKKHFTIPIACFTVTAGALLAAGMSHVYAILSFSMCAFVIGAIFLEFYRGTRARRSTNGESYPLAFIKLVLGYKRRYGGYVVHLSIVLMFVGFTGAAFNIEQNFPVRKGESFSIKNYTLDFLDLTQTDQGEYVSYTSTLRLSIDGEPVAMMVPEKRFYPIQDQVTSEVSIRSSMAEDLYIVLAELDDTLDVATFKVYINPLINWVWIGTGLLVFGTMILFLPDQLGKKKSVRGRRPSRRDPRVDQPETESVEV
;
A
#
# COMPACT_ATOMS: atom_id res chain seq x y z
N PRO A 1 20.79 -5.96 -8.66
CA PRO A 1 20.95 -5.96 -10.14
C PRO A 1 20.62 -7.35 -10.72
N TYR A 2 20.23 -7.46 -12.00
CA TYR A 2 19.34 -8.49 -12.58
C TYR A 2 17.94 -8.54 -11.95
N PHE A 3 17.83 -8.74 -10.63
CA PHE A 3 16.56 -8.77 -9.90
C PHE A 3 15.68 -7.54 -10.22
N ASN A 4 16.23 -6.33 -10.07
CA ASN A 4 15.48 -5.09 -10.34
C ASN A 4 15.10 -4.92 -11.83
N GLN A 5 15.91 -5.43 -12.76
CA GLN A 5 15.63 -5.30 -14.20
C GLN A 5 14.40 -6.12 -14.62
N ILE A 6 14.10 -7.20 -13.89
CA ILE A 6 12.94 -8.06 -14.16
C ILE A 6 11.75 -7.66 -13.29
N ASN A 7 11.98 -7.50 -11.99
CA ASN A 7 10.89 -7.32 -11.04
C ASN A 7 10.27 -5.92 -11.09
N VAL A 8 11.05 -4.88 -11.41
CA VAL A 8 10.49 -3.52 -11.48
C VAL A 8 9.51 -3.39 -12.65
N PRO A 9 9.85 -3.77 -13.91
CA PRO A 9 8.87 -3.75 -15.00
C PRO A 9 7.66 -4.65 -14.75
N LEU A 10 7.88 -5.86 -14.20
CA LEU A 10 6.80 -6.78 -13.86
C LEU A 10 5.87 -6.18 -12.80
N GLY A 11 6.43 -5.58 -11.75
CA GLY A 11 5.67 -4.91 -10.69
C GLY A 11 4.84 -3.75 -11.23
N ILE A 12 5.41 -2.90 -12.07
CA ILE A 12 4.69 -1.80 -12.73
C ILE A 12 3.55 -2.34 -13.62
N PHE A 13 3.79 -3.44 -14.34
CA PHE A 13 2.76 -4.08 -15.15
C PHE A 13 1.60 -4.63 -14.29
N LEU A 14 1.90 -5.27 -13.17
CA LEU A 14 0.89 -5.73 -12.20
C LEU A 14 0.13 -4.55 -11.56
N LEU A 15 0.82 -3.45 -11.26
CA LEU A 15 0.21 -2.21 -10.77
C LEU A 15 -0.75 -1.62 -11.81
N PHE A 16 -0.36 -1.61 -13.09
CA PHE A 16 -1.25 -1.21 -14.17
C PHE A 16 -2.49 -2.11 -14.26
N MET A 17 -2.32 -3.43 -14.19
CA MET A 17 -3.44 -4.39 -14.20
C MET A 17 -4.40 -4.18 -13.02
N THR A 18 -3.87 -3.77 -11.86
CA THR A 18 -4.66 -3.40 -10.66
C THR A 18 -5.62 -2.24 -10.96
N GLY A 19 -5.21 -1.24 -11.76
CA GLY A 19 -6.09 -0.14 -12.16
C GLY A 19 -7.04 -0.48 -13.29
N VAL A 20 -6.59 -1.26 -14.28
CA VAL A 20 -7.37 -1.57 -15.48
C VAL A 20 -8.46 -2.60 -15.23
N GLY A 21 -8.12 -3.67 -14.48
CA GLY A 21 -9.00 -4.82 -14.26
C GLY A 21 -10.41 -4.44 -13.81
N PRO A 22 -10.57 -3.58 -12.78
CA PRO A 22 -11.90 -3.22 -12.31
C PRO A 22 -12.67 -2.26 -13.23
N LEU A 23 -11.99 -1.53 -14.11
CA LEU A 23 -12.62 -0.58 -15.04
C LEU A 23 -13.18 -1.28 -16.29
N LEU A 24 -12.68 -2.47 -16.63
CA LEU A 24 -13.12 -3.24 -17.79
C LEU A 24 -14.21 -4.25 -17.40
N ALA A 25 -15.46 -3.98 -17.76
CA ALA A 25 -16.50 -4.99 -17.71
C ALA A 25 -16.26 -6.02 -18.84
N TRP A 26 -15.80 -7.22 -18.46
CA TRP A 26 -15.28 -8.31 -19.33
C TRP A 26 -16.17 -8.80 -20.48
N ARG A 27 -17.33 -8.19 -20.77
CA ARG A 27 -18.21 -8.64 -21.85
C ARG A 27 -18.79 -7.59 -22.80
N ARG A 28 -18.96 -6.32 -22.41
CA ARG A 28 -19.51 -5.26 -23.28
C ARG A 28 -19.09 -3.87 -22.80
N THR A 29 -17.92 -3.40 -23.22
CA THR A 29 -17.51 -2.00 -22.98
C THR A 29 -17.54 -1.26 -24.31
N SER A 30 -18.39 -0.23 -24.45
CA SER A 30 -18.34 0.65 -25.62
C SER A 30 -17.13 1.59 -25.54
N VAL A 31 -16.68 2.13 -26.68
CA VAL A 31 -15.54 3.05 -26.73
C VAL A 31 -15.82 4.34 -25.93
N GLU A 32 -17.07 4.82 -25.91
CA GLU A 32 -17.48 5.98 -25.11
C GLU A 32 -17.40 5.69 -23.61
N SER A 33 -17.80 4.48 -23.20
CA SER A 33 -17.66 4.04 -21.81
C SER A 33 -16.19 3.95 -21.44
N LEU A 34 -15.34 3.38 -22.30
CA LEU A 34 -13.91 3.28 -22.03
C LEU A 34 -13.29 4.67 -21.84
N LYS A 35 -13.55 5.63 -22.75
CA LYS A 35 -13.09 7.00 -22.62
C LYS A 35 -13.54 7.59 -21.27
N LYS A 36 -14.84 7.55 -20.97
CA LYS A 36 -15.40 8.11 -19.73
C LYS A 36 -14.79 7.52 -18.45
N HIS A 37 -14.41 6.25 -18.44
CA HIS A 37 -13.82 5.58 -17.28
C HIS A 37 -12.31 5.83 -17.15
N PHE A 38 -11.60 6.05 -18.26
CA PHE A 38 -10.14 6.22 -18.26
C PHE A 38 -9.66 7.67 -18.31
N THR A 39 -10.50 8.67 -18.68
CA THR A 39 -10.06 10.07 -18.78
C THR A 39 -9.42 10.59 -17.48
N ILE A 40 -10.09 10.41 -16.33
CA ILE A 40 -9.57 10.91 -15.05
C ILE A 40 -8.31 10.14 -14.63
N PRO A 41 -8.28 8.79 -14.62
CA PRO A 41 -7.05 8.04 -14.34
C PRO A 41 -5.87 8.42 -15.23
N ILE A 42 -6.07 8.56 -16.54
CA ILE A 42 -5.02 8.98 -17.48
C ILE A 42 -4.57 10.41 -17.18
N ALA A 43 -5.49 11.32 -16.86
CA ALA A 43 -5.12 12.67 -16.45
C ALA A 43 -4.29 12.68 -15.16
N CYS A 44 -4.63 11.86 -14.16
CA CYS A 44 -3.82 11.69 -12.96
C CYS A 44 -2.41 11.20 -13.31
N PHE A 45 -2.30 10.19 -14.19
CA PHE A 45 -0.99 9.70 -14.67
C PHE A 45 -0.17 10.82 -15.32
N THR A 46 -0.74 11.52 -16.31
CA THR A 46 0.01 12.51 -17.11
C THR A 46 0.40 13.73 -16.30
N VAL A 47 -0.49 14.21 -15.42
CA VAL A 47 -0.19 15.34 -14.52
C VAL A 47 0.91 14.96 -13.54
N THR A 48 0.84 13.78 -12.90
CA THR A 48 1.89 13.32 -11.98
C THR A 48 3.22 13.13 -12.70
N ALA A 49 3.23 12.50 -13.89
CA ALA A 49 4.45 12.33 -14.68
C ALA A 49 5.07 13.68 -15.06
N GLY A 50 4.26 14.61 -15.57
CA GLY A 50 4.71 15.94 -15.95
C GLY A 50 5.24 16.75 -14.77
N ALA A 51 4.57 16.69 -13.62
CA ALA A 51 5.00 17.36 -12.39
C ALA A 51 6.33 16.81 -11.86
N LEU A 52 6.52 15.49 -11.86
CA LEU A 52 7.77 14.85 -11.44
C LEU A 52 8.93 15.20 -12.38
N LEU A 53 8.70 15.18 -13.69
CA LEU A 53 9.69 15.61 -14.68
C LEU A 53 10.06 17.09 -14.52
N ALA A 54 9.07 17.96 -14.31
CA ALA A 54 9.28 19.39 -14.07
C ALA A 54 10.03 19.65 -12.75
N ALA A 55 9.86 18.79 -11.75
CA ALA A 55 10.62 18.81 -10.49
C ALA A 55 12.05 18.26 -10.63
N GLY A 56 12.49 17.87 -11.83
CA GLY A 56 13.86 17.40 -12.09
C GLY A 56 14.09 15.92 -11.80
N MET A 57 13.03 15.13 -11.60
CA MET A 57 13.15 13.69 -11.36
C MET A 57 13.73 12.97 -12.59
N SER A 58 14.85 12.27 -12.42
CA SER A 58 15.56 11.57 -13.51
C SER A 58 15.33 10.05 -13.54
N HIS A 59 14.86 9.46 -12.44
CA HIS A 59 14.63 8.02 -12.34
C HIS A 59 13.37 7.58 -13.09
N VAL A 60 13.53 7.09 -14.33
CA VAL A 60 12.43 6.69 -15.22
C VAL A 60 11.45 5.72 -14.55
N TYR A 61 11.94 4.67 -13.89
CA TYR A 61 11.07 3.70 -13.21
C TYR A 61 10.31 4.30 -12.03
N ALA A 62 10.91 5.26 -11.31
CA ALA A 62 10.23 5.93 -10.21
C ALA A 62 9.11 6.84 -10.70
N ILE A 63 9.37 7.62 -11.77
CA ILE A 63 8.35 8.45 -12.44
C ILE A 63 7.20 7.57 -12.91
N LEU A 64 7.50 6.47 -13.59
CA LEU A 64 6.48 5.56 -14.10
C LEU A 64 5.68 4.92 -12.97
N SER A 65 6.34 4.48 -11.90
CA SER A 65 5.71 3.86 -10.74
C SER A 65 4.78 4.83 -10.00
N PHE A 66 5.25 6.04 -9.65
CA PHE A 66 4.41 7.05 -9.00
C PHE A 66 3.24 7.51 -9.87
N SER A 67 3.47 7.68 -11.18
CA SER A 67 2.41 8.04 -12.11
C SER A 67 1.37 6.94 -12.25
N MET A 68 1.79 5.66 -12.24
CA MET A 68 0.87 4.52 -12.19
C MET A 68 0.14 4.44 -10.85
N CYS A 69 0.78 4.75 -9.72
CA CYS A 69 0.08 4.86 -8.44
C CYS A 69 -1.04 5.91 -8.51
N ALA A 70 -0.76 7.08 -9.07
CA ALA A 70 -1.75 8.14 -9.28
C ALA A 70 -2.88 7.71 -10.22
N PHE A 71 -2.57 6.99 -11.30
CA PHE A 71 -3.55 6.38 -12.19
C PHE A 71 -4.53 5.47 -11.45
N VAL A 72 -4.00 4.52 -10.67
CA VAL A 72 -4.81 3.53 -9.94
C VAL A 72 -5.62 4.20 -8.83
N ILE A 73 -5.03 5.14 -8.09
CA ILE A 73 -5.75 5.93 -7.08
C ILE A 73 -6.91 6.70 -7.72
N GLY A 74 -6.68 7.36 -8.86
CA GLY A 74 -7.72 8.06 -9.61
C GLY A 74 -8.84 7.13 -10.05
N ALA A 75 -8.52 5.92 -10.50
CA ALA A 75 -9.50 4.90 -10.88
C ALA A 75 -10.34 4.44 -9.68
N ILE A 76 -9.70 4.09 -8.56
CA ILE A 76 -10.37 3.65 -7.33
C ILE A 76 -11.26 4.76 -6.79
N PHE A 77 -10.75 5.99 -6.71
CA PHE A 77 -11.50 7.15 -6.23
C PHE A 77 -12.77 7.36 -7.06
N LEU A 78 -12.66 7.24 -8.39
CA LEU A 78 -13.79 7.40 -9.29
C LEU A 78 -14.88 6.35 -9.09
N GLU A 79 -14.51 5.10 -8.78
CA GLU A 79 -15.44 4.01 -8.46
C GLU A 79 -16.20 4.26 -7.15
N PHE A 80 -15.50 4.74 -6.10
CA PHE A 80 -16.14 5.15 -4.85
C PHE A 80 -17.05 6.37 -5.05
N TYR A 81 -16.59 7.39 -5.76
CA TYR A 81 -17.35 8.62 -6.01
C TYR A 81 -18.63 8.33 -6.80
N ARG A 82 -18.53 7.60 -7.92
CA ARG A 82 -19.69 7.26 -8.77
C ARG A 82 -20.68 6.38 -8.04
N GLY A 83 -20.20 5.34 -7.33
CA GLY A 83 -21.06 4.46 -6.54
C GLY A 83 -21.81 5.19 -5.43
N THR A 84 -21.12 6.06 -4.69
CA THR A 84 -21.71 6.84 -3.60
C THR A 84 -22.73 7.85 -4.12
N ARG A 85 -22.39 8.56 -5.21
CA ARG A 85 -23.29 9.53 -5.85
C ARG A 85 -24.55 8.86 -6.41
N ALA A 86 -24.42 7.72 -7.08
CA ALA A 86 -25.55 6.97 -7.61
C ALA A 86 -26.50 6.54 -6.49
N ARG A 87 -25.96 5.95 -5.42
CA ARG A 87 -26.75 5.54 -4.25
C ARG A 87 -27.48 6.71 -3.59
N ARG A 88 -26.79 7.83 -3.40
CA ARG A 88 -27.39 9.07 -2.88
C ARG A 88 -28.56 9.53 -3.74
N SER A 89 -28.37 9.58 -5.07
CA SER A 89 -29.39 10.06 -6.00
C SER A 89 -30.65 9.17 -6.00
N THR A 90 -30.50 7.87 -5.78
CA THR A 90 -31.63 6.93 -5.78
C THR A 90 -32.35 6.88 -4.43
N ASN A 91 -31.63 7.00 -3.31
CA ASN A 91 -32.18 6.75 -1.98
C ASN A 91 -32.39 8.02 -1.13
N GLY A 92 -31.97 9.19 -1.60
CA GLY A 92 -32.08 10.45 -0.84
C GLY A 92 -31.22 10.51 0.43
N GLU A 93 -30.21 9.64 0.56
CA GLU A 93 -29.36 9.51 1.75
C GLU A 93 -28.33 10.66 1.85
N SER A 94 -27.87 11.00 3.06
CA SER A 94 -26.70 11.86 3.23
C SER A 94 -25.44 11.18 2.67
N TYR A 95 -24.45 11.98 2.24
CA TYR A 95 -23.25 11.44 1.59
C TYR A 95 -22.48 10.42 2.45
N PRO A 96 -22.22 10.67 3.76
CA PRO A 96 -21.52 9.70 4.61
C PRO A 96 -22.29 8.40 4.77
N LEU A 97 -23.62 8.49 4.92
CA LEU A 97 -24.48 7.31 5.06
C LEU A 97 -24.51 6.49 3.77
N ALA A 98 -24.61 7.15 2.62
CA ALA A 98 -24.56 6.50 1.32
C ALA A 98 -23.23 5.76 1.12
N PHE A 99 -22.10 6.37 1.50
CA PHE A 99 -20.78 5.75 1.42
C PHE A 99 -20.69 4.49 2.29
N ILE A 100 -21.02 4.57 3.58
CA ILE A 100 -20.93 3.44 4.50
C ILE A 100 -21.82 2.29 4.03
N LYS A 101 -23.07 2.58 3.65
CA LYS A 101 -23.99 1.55 3.18
C LYS A 101 -23.60 0.97 1.81
N LEU A 102 -22.91 1.73 0.97
CA LEU A 102 -22.34 1.24 -0.29
C LEU A 102 -21.25 0.22 -0.01
N VAL A 103 -20.29 0.56 0.86
CA VAL A 103 -19.18 -0.34 1.24
C VAL A 103 -19.72 -1.61 1.90
N LEU A 104 -20.62 -1.47 2.88
CA LEU A 104 -21.20 -2.61 3.60
C LEU A 104 -22.20 -3.43 2.76
N GLY A 105 -22.85 -2.81 1.77
CA GLY A 105 -23.81 -3.46 0.89
C GLY A 105 -23.15 -4.23 -0.26
N TYR A 106 -21.95 -3.83 -0.67
CA TYR A 106 -21.18 -4.45 -1.76
C TYR A 106 -19.75 -4.75 -1.32
N LYS A 107 -19.61 -5.45 -0.18
CA LYS A 107 -18.34 -5.68 0.52
C LYS A 107 -17.25 -6.27 -0.37
N ARG A 108 -17.60 -7.25 -1.22
CA ARG A 108 -16.62 -7.87 -2.14
C ARG A 108 -16.00 -6.86 -3.09
N ARG A 109 -16.80 -5.97 -3.65
CA ARG A 109 -16.32 -4.96 -4.61
C ARG A 109 -15.52 -3.87 -3.90
N TYR A 110 -16.09 -3.25 -2.88
CA TYR A 110 -15.44 -2.11 -2.23
C TYR A 110 -14.33 -2.51 -1.25
N GLY A 111 -14.43 -3.66 -0.58
CA GLY A 111 -13.32 -4.26 0.15
C GLY A 111 -12.17 -4.66 -0.79
N GLY A 112 -12.49 -5.18 -1.97
CA GLY A 112 -11.50 -5.39 -3.04
C GLY A 112 -10.78 -4.10 -3.44
N TYR A 113 -11.50 -2.99 -3.61
CA TYR A 113 -10.88 -1.69 -3.88
C TYR A 113 -9.98 -1.17 -2.74
N VAL A 114 -10.34 -1.43 -1.48
CA VAL A 114 -9.47 -1.10 -0.34
C VAL A 114 -8.17 -1.91 -0.41
N VAL A 115 -8.26 -3.20 -0.75
CA VAL A 115 -7.08 -4.05 -0.99
C VAL A 115 -6.24 -3.57 -2.17
N HIS A 116 -6.86 -3.10 -3.25
CA HIS A 116 -6.10 -2.54 -4.38
C HIS A 116 -5.37 -1.25 -3.96
N LEU A 117 -6.05 -0.37 -3.22
CA LEU A 117 -5.45 0.84 -2.66
C LEU A 117 -4.27 0.51 -1.74
N SER A 118 -4.36 -0.53 -0.91
CA SER A 118 -3.24 -0.94 -0.06
C SER A 118 -2.01 -1.37 -0.85
N ILE A 119 -2.19 -2.11 -1.95
CA ILE A 119 -1.08 -2.49 -2.83
C ILE A 119 -0.46 -1.22 -3.45
N VAL A 120 -1.27 -0.25 -3.88
CA VAL A 120 -0.75 1.01 -4.41
C VAL A 120 0.11 1.75 -3.38
N LEU A 121 -0.31 1.81 -2.12
CA LEU A 121 0.49 2.45 -1.05
C LEU A 121 1.82 1.72 -0.82
N MET A 122 1.83 0.38 -0.90
CA MET A 122 3.08 -0.38 -0.85
C MET A 122 4.00 -0.03 -2.03
N PHE A 123 3.46 0.11 -3.25
CA PHE A 123 4.25 0.55 -4.40
C PHE A 123 4.83 1.96 -4.25
N VAL A 124 4.11 2.89 -3.60
CA VAL A 124 4.65 4.20 -3.23
C VAL A 124 5.89 4.02 -2.34
N GLY A 125 5.80 3.15 -1.33
CA GLY A 125 6.94 2.84 -0.46
C GLY A 125 8.10 2.14 -1.17
N PHE A 126 7.82 1.13 -2.00
CA PHE A 126 8.85 0.43 -2.79
C PHE A 126 9.56 1.34 -3.78
N THR A 127 8.84 2.32 -4.33
CA THR A 127 9.44 3.31 -5.24
C THR A 127 10.48 4.18 -4.51
N GLY A 128 10.31 4.37 -3.20
CA GLY A 128 11.28 5.03 -2.32
C GLY A 128 12.69 4.43 -2.40
N ALA A 129 12.81 3.12 -2.69
CA ALA A 129 14.08 2.43 -2.82
C ALA A 129 14.99 3.01 -3.93
N ALA A 130 14.42 3.69 -4.93
CA ALA A 130 15.19 4.38 -5.96
C ALA A 130 16.03 5.56 -5.41
N PHE A 131 15.71 6.01 -4.19
CA PHE A 131 16.30 7.16 -3.52
C PHE A 131 17.03 6.78 -2.23
N ASN A 132 17.26 5.49 -2.00
CA ASN A 132 18.02 5.03 -0.84
C ASN A 132 19.44 5.58 -0.89
N ILE A 133 19.92 6.00 0.28
CA ILE A 133 21.30 6.41 0.47
C ILE A 133 21.92 5.49 1.50
N GLU A 134 23.10 4.97 1.18
CA GLU A 134 23.90 4.13 2.06
C GLU A 134 25.31 4.71 2.11
N GLN A 135 25.83 4.93 3.32
CA GLN A 135 27.21 5.37 3.51
C GLN A 135 27.80 4.79 4.79
N ASN A 136 29.10 4.48 4.74
CA ASN A 136 29.86 3.97 5.87
C ASN A 136 30.75 5.08 6.41
N PHE A 137 30.76 5.25 7.73
CA PHE A 137 31.54 6.27 8.43
C PHE A 137 32.42 5.60 9.47
N PRO A 138 33.74 5.47 9.23
CA PRO A 138 34.69 5.17 10.28
C PRO A 138 34.93 6.45 11.10
N VAL A 139 34.60 6.42 12.39
CA VAL A 139 34.57 7.62 13.24
C VAL A 139 35.19 7.30 14.59
N ARG A 140 35.99 8.23 15.12
CA ARG A 140 36.55 8.10 16.47
C ARG A 140 35.57 8.61 17.52
N LYS A 141 35.57 8.02 18.71
CA LYS A 141 34.80 8.51 19.85
C LYS A 141 35.10 10.00 20.10
N GLY A 142 34.03 10.78 20.25
CA GLY A 142 34.07 12.24 20.39
C GLY A 142 33.94 13.01 19.07
N GLU A 143 34.04 12.34 17.92
CA GLU A 143 33.86 12.98 16.60
C GLU A 143 32.40 12.92 16.12
N SER A 144 32.10 13.76 15.13
CA SER A 144 30.79 13.83 14.50
C SER A 144 30.89 13.56 13.00
N PHE A 145 29.80 13.05 12.41
CA PHE A 145 29.68 12.86 10.98
C PHE A 145 28.28 13.23 10.49
N SER A 146 28.15 13.56 9.21
CA SER A 146 26.91 14.07 8.66
C SER A 146 26.54 13.41 7.33
N ILE A 147 25.24 13.26 7.10
CA ILE A 147 24.65 12.74 5.86
C ILE A 147 23.30 13.42 5.61
N LYS A 148 23.13 14.05 4.43
CA LYS A 148 22.03 14.99 4.16
C LYS A 148 21.94 16.07 5.25
N ASN A 149 20.81 16.18 5.94
CA ASN A 149 20.52 17.10 7.04
C ASN A 149 20.69 16.45 8.43
N TYR A 150 21.16 15.21 8.49
CA TYR A 150 21.45 14.51 9.74
C TYR A 150 22.90 14.72 10.14
N THR A 151 23.10 15.06 11.41
CA THR A 151 24.41 15.05 12.06
C THR A 151 24.35 14.09 13.25
N LEU A 152 25.37 13.24 13.34
CA LEU A 152 25.52 12.22 14.37
C LEU A 152 26.81 12.47 15.13
N ASP A 153 26.70 12.71 16.44
CA ASP A 153 27.85 12.83 17.34
C ASP A 153 28.11 11.47 18.00
N PHE A 154 29.30 10.90 17.81
CA PHE A 154 29.69 9.63 18.46
C PHE A 154 30.19 9.90 19.87
N LEU A 155 29.33 9.67 20.86
CA LEU A 155 29.60 10.07 22.24
C LEU A 155 30.33 9.00 23.04
N ASP A 156 29.89 7.75 22.90
CA ASP A 156 30.42 6.66 23.72
C ASP A 156 30.27 5.30 23.04
N LEU A 157 31.14 4.37 23.42
CA LEU A 157 31.10 2.96 23.06
C LEU A 157 31.38 2.14 24.30
N THR A 158 30.46 1.26 24.66
CA THR A 158 30.56 0.42 25.86
C THR A 158 30.51 -1.05 25.47
N GLN A 159 31.47 -1.83 25.96
CA GLN A 159 31.42 -3.29 25.92
C GLN A 159 30.82 -3.80 27.24
N THR A 160 29.79 -4.65 27.15
CA THR A 160 29.14 -5.28 28.30
C THR A 160 29.06 -6.78 28.07
N ASP A 161 29.53 -7.58 29.04
CA ASP A 161 29.30 -9.02 29.06
C ASP A 161 27.92 -9.29 29.69
N GLN A 162 27.00 -9.86 28.91
CA GLN A 162 25.64 -10.22 29.33
C GLN A 162 25.54 -11.70 29.74
N GLY A 163 26.66 -12.42 29.81
CA GLY A 163 26.74 -13.84 30.12
C GLY A 163 26.45 -14.74 28.92
N GLU A 164 25.31 -14.52 28.23
CA GLU A 164 24.97 -15.28 27.01
C GLU A 164 25.67 -14.71 25.76
N TYR A 165 25.94 -13.41 25.75
CA TYR A 165 26.59 -12.70 24.66
C TYR A 165 27.40 -11.51 25.16
N VAL A 166 28.38 -11.09 24.36
CA VAL A 166 29.10 -9.84 24.56
C VAL A 166 28.44 -8.76 23.70
N SER A 167 28.03 -7.67 24.33
CA SER A 167 27.38 -6.52 23.72
C SER A 167 28.37 -5.39 23.51
N TYR A 168 28.37 -4.79 22.33
CA TYR A 168 29.03 -3.54 22.02
C TYR A 168 27.97 -2.50 21.68
N THR A 169 27.77 -1.54 22.56
CA THR A 169 26.71 -0.52 22.43
C THR A 169 27.33 0.84 22.17
N SER A 170 26.97 1.46 21.05
CA SER A 170 27.38 2.83 20.73
C SER A 170 26.27 3.81 21.09
N THR A 171 26.64 4.96 21.64
CA THR A 171 25.73 6.07 21.92
C THR A 171 26.01 7.21 20.96
N LEU A 172 25.04 7.52 20.12
CA LEU A 172 25.09 8.60 19.13
C LEU A 172 24.04 9.66 19.45
N ARG A 173 24.38 10.94 19.40
CA ARG A 173 23.37 12.02 19.42
C ARG A 173 22.98 12.35 17.99
N LEU A 174 21.70 12.27 17.68
CA LEU A 174 21.14 12.67 16.39
C LEU A 174 20.63 14.10 16.45
N SER A 175 21.13 14.93 15.54
CA SER A 175 20.65 16.28 15.28
C SER A 175 20.13 16.38 13.84
N ILE A 176 19.02 17.08 13.65
CA ILE A 176 18.41 17.34 12.34
C ILE A 176 18.42 18.86 12.14
N ASP A 177 19.05 19.32 11.05
CA ASP A 177 19.17 20.75 10.73
C ASP A 177 19.77 21.58 11.89
N GLY A 178 20.68 20.97 12.66
CA GLY A 178 21.37 21.58 13.81
C GLY A 178 20.66 21.41 15.16
N GLU A 179 19.39 21.00 15.16
CA GLU A 179 18.63 20.81 16.40
C GLU A 179 18.72 19.36 16.90
N PRO A 180 19.00 19.12 18.20
CA PRO A 180 19.07 17.77 18.75
C PRO A 180 17.68 17.12 18.81
N VAL A 181 17.55 15.92 18.25
CA VAL A 181 16.25 15.22 18.10
C VAL A 181 16.16 13.95 18.93
N ALA A 182 17.23 13.14 18.97
CA ALA A 182 17.18 11.84 19.65
C ALA A 182 18.58 11.32 20.02
N MET A 183 18.62 10.36 20.92
CA MET A 183 19.79 9.51 21.16
C MET A 183 19.59 8.19 20.41
N MET A 184 20.56 7.80 19.59
CA MET A 184 20.55 6.60 18.79
C MET A 184 21.54 5.61 19.38
N VAL A 185 21.09 4.39 19.66
CA VAL A 185 21.86 3.41 20.46
C VAL A 185 21.98 2.08 19.70
N PRO A 186 22.73 2.03 18.58
CA PRO A 186 22.94 0.77 17.88
C PRO A 186 23.84 -0.17 18.70
N GLU A 187 23.55 -1.46 18.62
CA GLU A 187 24.25 -2.50 19.38
C GLU A 187 24.73 -3.63 18.45
N LYS A 188 25.92 -4.15 18.72
CA LYS A 188 26.46 -5.36 18.09
C LYS A 188 26.64 -6.43 19.15
N ARG A 189 26.06 -7.61 18.94
CA ARG A 189 26.11 -8.74 19.88
C ARG A 189 26.92 -9.88 19.30
N PHE A 190 27.87 -10.38 20.08
CA PHE A 190 28.65 -11.58 19.75
C PHE A 190 28.29 -12.70 20.71
N TYR A 191 27.84 -13.84 20.17
CA TYR A 191 27.47 -15.04 20.89
C TYR A 191 28.61 -16.06 20.81
N PRO A 192 29.44 -16.22 21.86
CA PRO A 192 30.66 -17.02 21.77
C PRO A 192 30.40 -18.52 21.58
N ILE A 193 29.29 -19.03 22.13
CA ILE A 193 28.94 -20.47 22.05
C ILE A 193 28.55 -20.85 20.61
N GLN A 194 27.83 -19.98 19.92
CA GLN A 194 27.33 -20.19 18.56
C GLN A 194 28.29 -19.66 17.49
N ASP A 195 29.35 -18.95 17.88
CA ASP A 195 30.25 -18.19 17.00
C ASP A 195 29.49 -17.30 16.01
N GLN A 196 28.51 -16.55 16.55
CA GLN A 196 27.58 -15.76 15.74
C GLN A 196 27.58 -14.29 16.16
N VAL A 197 27.60 -13.40 15.17
CA VAL A 197 27.44 -11.95 15.36
C VAL A 197 26.06 -11.53 14.88
N THR A 198 25.38 -10.71 15.69
CA THR A 198 24.11 -10.06 15.33
C THR A 198 24.17 -8.57 15.63
N SER A 199 23.25 -7.79 15.05
CA SER A 199 23.19 -6.35 15.23
C SER A 199 21.78 -5.92 15.55
N GLU A 200 21.63 -5.09 16.58
CA GLU A 200 20.43 -4.30 16.81
C GLU A 200 20.64 -2.92 16.18
N VAL A 201 19.73 -2.58 15.27
CA VAL A 201 19.81 -1.36 14.48
C VAL A 201 19.06 -0.25 15.20
N SER A 202 19.67 0.93 15.30
CA SER A 202 18.94 2.10 15.79
C SER A 202 18.18 2.73 14.64
N ILE A 203 16.85 2.87 14.78
CA ILE A 203 15.96 3.34 13.71
C ILE A 203 15.20 4.58 14.15
N ARG A 204 15.19 5.60 13.29
CA ARG A 204 14.35 6.78 13.42
C ARG A 204 13.44 6.88 12.21
N SER A 205 12.15 6.60 12.39
CA SER A 205 11.18 6.58 11.28
C SER A 205 10.34 7.85 11.18
N SER A 206 10.16 8.37 9.97
CA SER A 206 9.25 9.49 9.68
C SER A 206 8.34 9.14 8.50
N MET A 207 7.31 9.95 8.23
CA MET A 207 6.46 9.71 7.05
C MET A 207 7.20 9.90 5.71
N ALA A 208 8.32 10.63 5.72
CA ALA A 208 9.11 10.91 4.52
C ALA A 208 10.21 9.87 4.30
N GLU A 209 10.94 9.51 5.36
CA GLU A 209 12.07 8.59 5.32
C GLU A 209 12.40 8.01 6.69
N ASP A 210 13.11 6.89 6.67
CA ASP A 210 13.62 6.20 7.85
C ASP A 210 15.15 6.25 7.85
N LEU A 211 15.74 6.65 8.98
CA LEU A 211 17.18 6.65 9.23
C LEU A 211 17.56 5.41 10.04
N TYR A 212 18.38 4.55 9.46
CA TYR A 212 18.93 3.34 10.11
C TYR A 212 20.41 3.56 10.38
N ILE A 213 20.84 3.19 11.58
CA ILE A 213 22.24 3.25 11.98
C ILE A 213 22.66 1.88 12.50
N VAL A 214 23.67 1.30 11.86
CA VAL A 214 24.21 -0.01 12.21
C VAL A 214 25.65 0.15 12.66
N LEU A 215 25.98 -0.40 13.83
CA LEU A 215 27.35 -0.56 14.28
C LEU A 215 27.98 -1.75 13.54
N ALA A 216 28.80 -1.49 12.51
CA ALA A 216 29.29 -2.54 11.63
C ALA A 216 30.66 -3.08 12.04
N GLU A 217 31.66 -2.22 12.18
CA GLU A 217 33.03 -2.61 12.51
C GLU A 217 33.51 -1.83 13.73
N LEU A 218 34.38 -2.48 14.49
CA LEU A 218 34.98 -1.98 15.72
C LEU A 218 36.47 -2.26 15.63
N ASP A 219 37.29 -1.32 16.07
CA ASP A 219 38.71 -1.56 16.27
C ASP A 219 38.97 -2.29 17.60
N ASP A 220 40.16 -2.88 17.72
CA ASP A 220 40.57 -3.60 18.95
C ASP A 220 40.65 -2.66 20.17
N THR A 221 40.85 -1.35 19.94
CA THR A 221 40.94 -0.33 20.99
C THR A 221 39.59 0.23 21.44
N LEU A 222 38.49 -0.13 20.76
CA LEU A 222 37.14 0.39 20.99
C LEU A 222 37.06 1.93 20.97
N ASP A 223 37.93 2.56 20.19
CA ASP A 223 37.99 4.01 20.05
C ASP A 223 37.50 4.46 18.66
N VAL A 224 37.60 3.57 17.65
CA VAL A 224 37.10 3.79 16.30
C VAL A 224 36.00 2.79 15.97
N ALA A 225 34.86 3.30 15.54
CA ALA A 225 33.72 2.50 15.10
C ALA A 225 33.31 2.88 13.68
N THR A 226 32.99 1.87 12.86
CA THR A 226 32.39 2.10 11.54
C THR A 226 30.87 1.98 11.65
N PHE A 227 30.18 3.10 11.41
CA PHE A 227 28.73 3.15 11.33
C PHE A 227 28.28 3.02 9.87
N LYS A 228 27.38 2.09 9.58
CA LYS A 228 26.65 2.08 8.30
C LYS A 228 25.33 2.80 8.51
N VAL A 229 25.14 3.87 7.75
CA VAL A 229 23.93 4.67 7.81
C VAL A 229 23.13 4.50 6.53
N TYR A 230 21.85 4.18 6.70
CA TYR A 230 20.89 4.09 5.60
C TYR A 230 19.81 5.15 5.77
N ILE A 231 19.55 5.89 4.71
CA ILE A 231 18.37 6.76 4.61
C ILE A 231 17.46 6.14 3.57
N ASN A 232 16.32 5.64 4.02
CA ASN A 232 15.37 4.92 3.20
C ASN A 232 14.05 5.67 3.09
N PRO A 233 13.78 6.35 1.96
CA PRO A 233 12.54 7.09 1.78
C PRO A 233 11.31 6.20 1.70
N LEU A 234 10.19 6.71 2.20
CA LEU A 234 8.83 6.20 2.02
C LEU A 234 8.53 4.79 2.58
N ILE A 235 9.42 4.16 3.35
CA ILE A 235 9.20 2.82 3.93
C ILE A 235 7.89 2.75 4.72
N ASN A 236 7.53 3.80 5.47
CA ASN A 236 6.28 3.85 6.23
C ASN A 236 5.01 3.64 5.38
N TRP A 237 5.03 3.96 4.08
CA TRP A 237 3.90 3.68 3.20
C TRP A 237 3.69 2.19 2.94
N VAL A 238 4.73 1.36 3.04
CA VAL A 238 4.60 -0.10 3.03
C VAL A 238 3.86 -0.59 4.27
N TRP A 239 4.17 -0.04 5.44
CA TRP A 239 3.48 -0.38 6.69
C TRP A 239 2.01 0.07 6.69
N ILE A 240 1.75 1.30 6.25
CA ILE A 240 0.39 1.83 6.08
C ILE A 240 -0.39 0.95 5.08
N GLY A 241 0.24 0.62 3.95
CA GLY A 241 -0.33 -0.32 2.98
C GLY A 241 -0.65 -1.67 3.60
N THR A 242 0.26 -2.24 4.39
CA THR A 242 0.05 -3.53 5.08
C THR A 242 -1.14 -3.47 6.04
N GLY A 243 -1.24 -2.42 6.84
CA GLY A 243 -2.40 -2.21 7.71
C GLY A 243 -3.71 -2.09 6.93
N LEU A 244 -3.69 -1.34 5.82
CA LEU A 244 -4.87 -1.17 4.96
C LEU A 244 -5.26 -2.45 4.23
N LEU A 245 -4.29 -3.31 3.88
CA LEU A 245 -4.53 -4.62 3.28
C LEU A 245 -5.30 -5.52 4.25
N VAL A 246 -4.84 -5.60 5.50
CA VAL A 246 -5.54 -6.34 6.56
C VAL A 246 -6.95 -5.80 6.75
N PHE A 247 -7.11 -4.48 6.84
CA PHE A 247 -8.42 -3.85 6.99
C PHE A 247 -9.37 -4.14 5.81
N GLY A 248 -8.89 -3.98 4.57
CA GLY A 248 -9.67 -4.30 3.37
C GLY A 248 -10.11 -5.77 3.33
N THR A 249 -9.21 -6.66 3.76
CA THR A 249 -9.46 -8.10 3.88
C THR A 249 -10.51 -8.41 4.95
N MET A 250 -10.47 -7.73 6.10
CA MET A 250 -11.51 -7.86 7.13
C MET A 250 -12.90 -7.46 6.62
N ILE A 251 -13.00 -6.41 5.78
CA ILE A 251 -14.29 -6.00 5.17
C ILE A 251 -14.88 -7.14 4.32
N LEU A 252 -14.04 -7.90 3.62
CA LEU A 252 -14.46 -9.03 2.79
C LEU A 252 -15.01 -10.20 3.62
N PHE A 253 -14.53 -10.39 4.86
CA PHE A 253 -14.97 -11.46 5.76
C PHE A 253 -16.20 -11.14 6.60
N LEU A 254 -16.68 -9.89 6.60
CA LEU A 254 -17.89 -9.53 7.33
C LEU A 254 -19.12 -10.29 6.77
N PRO A 255 -19.96 -10.87 7.63
CA PRO A 255 -21.13 -11.64 7.19
C PRO A 255 -22.10 -10.78 6.37
N ASP A 256 -22.69 -11.40 5.35
CA ASP A 256 -23.69 -10.75 4.49
C ASP A 256 -24.98 -10.50 5.29
N GLN A 257 -25.14 -9.28 5.81
CA GLN A 257 -26.35 -8.86 6.50
C GLN A 257 -27.58 -8.67 5.58
N LEU A 258 -27.45 -8.98 4.27
CA LEU A 258 -28.52 -8.82 3.28
C LEU A 258 -29.05 -10.16 2.73
N GLY A 259 -29.03 -11.21 3.55
CA GLY A 259 -29.69 -12.48 3.29
C GLY A 259 -31.13 -12.58 3.83
N LYS A 260 -31.91 -11.49 3.94
CA LYS A 260 -33.36 -11.55 4.26
C LYS A 260 -34.15 -10.46 3.54
N LYS A 261 -34.34 -10.60 2.22
CA LYS A 261 -35.61 -10.17 1.60
C LYS A 261 -36.36 -11.44 1.21
N LYS A 262 -37.45 -11.69 1.94
CA LYS A 262 -38.40 -12.76 1.68
C LYS A 262 -38.69 -12.79 0.18
N SER A 263 -38.45 -13.94 -0.45
CA SER A 263 -39.14 -14.31 -1.68
C SER A 263 -40.63 -14.18 -1.40
N VAL A 264 -41.24 -13.08 -1.83
CA VAL A 264 -42.70 -12.99 -1.93
C VAL A 264 -43.06 -13.85 -3.14
N ARG A 265 -43.12 -15.16 -2.89
CA ARG A 265 -43.76 -16.11 -3.79
C ARG A 265 -45.27 -15.90 -3.61
N GLY A 266 -45.86 -15.10 -4.50
CA GLY A 266 -47.31 -14.97 -4.64
C GLY A 266 -47.60 -14.02 -5.80
N ARG A 267 -48.37 -14.34 -6.83
CA ARG A 267 -49.23 -15.49 -7.15
C ARG A 267 -49.30 -15.44 -8.69
N ARG A 268 -48.94 -16.51 -9.42
CA ARG A 268 -49.25 -16.56 -10.87
C ARG A 268 -50.79 -16.60 -11.00
N PRO A 269 -51.43 -15.77 -11.83
CA PRO A 269 -52.83 -15.99 -12.16
C PRO A 269 -52.94 -17.34 -12.86
N SER A 270 -53.82 -18.22 -12.36
CA SER A 270 -54.21 -19.44 -13.05
C SER A 270 -54.79 -19.04 -14.41
N ARG A 271 -54.16 -19.53 -15.48
CA ARG A 271 -54.71 -19.45 -16.83
C ARG A 271 -55.92 -20.39 -16.84
N ARG A 272 -57.14 -19.86 -16.97
CA ARG A 272 -58.32 -20.67 -17.27
C ARG A 272 -58.10 -21.35 -18.63
N ASP A 273 -58.28 -22.67 -18.65
CA ASP A 273 -58.26 -23.49 -19.87
C ASP A 273 -59.58 -23.27 -20.65
N PRO A 274 -59.55 -22.86 -21.92
CA PRO A 274 -60.78 -22.63 -22.70
C PRO A 274 -61.47 -23.91 -23.23
N ARG A 275 -61.07 -25.12 -22.82
CA ARG A 275 -61.54 -26.37 -23.47
C ARG A 275 -62.62 -27.16 -22.73
N VAL A 276 -63.40 -26.51 -21.86
CA VAL A 276 -64.55 -27.16 -21.22
C VAL A 276 -65.77 -26.26 -21.37
N ASP A 277 -66.24 -26.15 -22.62
CA ASP A 277 -67.59 -25.72 -22.97
C ASP A 277 -67.81 -26.05 -24.46
N GLN A 278 -68.07 -27.33 -24.75
CA GLN A 278 -68.78 -27.72 -25.96
C GLN A 278 -69.92 -28.65 -25.56
N PRO A 279 -71.17 -28.35 -25.93
CA PRO A 279 -72.29 -29.25 -25.70
C PRO A 279 -72.19 -30.45 -26.68
N GLU A 280 -72.41 -31.65 -26.15
CA GLU A 280 -72.55 -32.88 -26.94
C GLU A 280 -73.71 -32.76 -27.92
N THR A 281 -73.42 -32.78 -29.22
CA THR A 281 -74.44 -33.02 -30.25
C THR A 281 -74.59 -34.52 -30.43
N GLU A 282 -75.68 -35.08 -29.90
CA GLU A 282 -76.21 -36.38 -30.30
C GLU A 282 -76.47 -36.40 -31.82
N SER A 283 -75.91 -37.39 -32.49
CA SER A 283 -76.32 -37.81 -33.83
C SER A 283 -76.88 -39.22 -33.71
N VAL A 284 -78.20 -39.32 -33.76
CA VAL A 284 -78.93 -40.58 -33.87
C VAL A 284 -79.34 -40.75 -35.33
N GLU A 285 -78.84 -41.81 -35.95
CA GLU A 285 -79.43 -42.43 -37.14
C GLU A 285 -80.63 -43.31 -36.72
N VAL A 286 -81.73 -43.14 -37.48
CA VAL A 286 -82.98 -43.95 -37.57
C VAL A 286 -83.99 -43.83 -36.42
#